data_AF-A0A2E0VWW6-F1
#
_entry.id   AF-A0A2E0VWW6-F1
#
_cell.length_a   1.000
_cell.length_b   1.000
_cell.length_c   1.000
_cell.angle_alpha   90.00
_cell.angle_beta   90.00
_cell.angle_gamma   90.00
#
_symmetry.space_group_name_H-M   'P 1'
#
loop_
_entity.id
_entity.type
_entity.pdbx_description
1 polymer ?
#
loop_
_entity_poly.entity_id
_entity_poly.type
_entity_poly.pdbx_seq_one_letter_code
_entity_poly.pdbx_strand_id
1 'polypeptide(L)'
;MANKLLNDLFDAKSCLTEAEIEGYVKGELSGEMRFRVENHLLDCPLCADAVEGFQLAGGTTNLPEFSELQKKWSGSGKGQEARPRVIRMVMRVAAIAVIVLAAYWGFFRQQSSAQLFDTYYSAYQLDIPVNMRSVETPGALTPSLVEALQEYDSGHYETSLTRFQTALSEDPGNEIAIFYQSLAKIEVGDVEGSVEGLQRVAGGTGIYKDKASWYLSLTYLKLDEKEKAKELLQKVADRRGFKSAEASKLLKQLK
;
A
#
# COMPACT_ATOMS: atom_id res chain seq x y z
N MET A 1 -49.77 -13.99 -35.66
CA MET A 1 -49.23 -14.16 -37.03
C MET A 1 -48.04 -15.12 -37.10
N ALA A 2 -47.23 -15.29 -36.05
CA ALA A 2 -46.15 -16.30 -36.03
C ALA A 2 -46.64 -17.77 -36.11
N ASN A 3 -47.85 -18.06 -35.60
CA ASN A 3 -48.43 -19.41 -35.60
C ASN A 3 -48.97 -19.89 -36.97
N LYS A 4 -49.10 -18.98 -37.95
CA LYS A 4 -49.57 -19.34 -39.29
C LYS A 4 -48.40 -19.78 -40.18
N LEU A 5 -47.28 -19.07 -40.10
CA LEU A 5 -46.02 -19.40 -40.77
C LEU A 5 -45.42 -20.74 -40.29
N LEU A 6 -45.63 -21.10 -39.02
CA LEU A 6 -45.15 -22.38 -38.48
C LEU A 6 -46.02 -23.56 -38.94
N ASN A 7 -47.33 -23.35 -39.15
CA ASN A 7 -48.22 -24.36 -39.72
C ASN A 7 -48.02 -24.53 -41.23
N ASP A 8 -47.72 -23.45 -41.97
CA ASP A 8 -47.47 -23.49 -43.41
C ASP A 8 -46.10 -24.12 -43.78
N LEU A 9 -45.16 -24.22 -42.82
CA LEU A 9 -43.85 -24.89 -43.00
C LEU A 9 -43.92 -26.42 -42.92
N PHE A 10 -45.00 -26.96 -42.34
CA PHE A 10 -45.28 -28.41 -42.25
C PHE A 10 -46.43 -28.85 -43.17
N ASP A 11 -46.91 -27.97 -44.05
CA ASP A 11 -47.98 -28.29 -45.01
C ASP A 11 -47.43 -29.00 -46.27
N ALA A 12 -46.76 -30.13 -46.04
CA ALA A 12 -46.27 -31.03 -47.08
C ALA A 12 -46.43 -32.49 -46.62
N LYS A 13 -47.67 -33.01 -46.72
CA LYS A 13 -48.11 -34.38 -46.39
C LYS A 13 -47.86 -34.77 -44.92
N SER A 14 -48.92 -35.13 -44.21
CA SER A 14 -48.79 -35.70 -42.86
C SER A 14 -47.73 -36.82 -42.83
N CYS A 15 -46.71 -36.67 -41.97
CA CYS A 15 -45.69 -37.69 -41.75
C CYS A 15 -46.33 -39.04 -41.39
N LEU A 16 -45.57 -40.11 -41.56
CA LEU A 16 -46.04 -41.45 -41.16
C LEU A 16 -46.36 -41.49 -39.66
N THR A 17 -47.48 -42.13 -39.34
CA THR A 17 -47.85 -42.39 -37.95
C THR A 17 -47.09 -43.59 -37.41
N GLU A 18 -46.99 -43.71 -36.08
CA GLU A 18 -46.31 -44.84 -35.43
C GLU A 18 -46.93 -46.19 -35.84
N ALA A 19 -48.26 -46.27 -35.94
CA ALA A 19 -48.97 -47.47 -36.37
C ALA A 19 -48.65 -47.88 -37.82
N GLU A 20 -48.40 -46.92 -38.70
CA GLU A 20 -48.03 -47.18 -40.09
C GLU A 20 -46.57 -47.67 -40.19
N ILE A 21 -45.67 -47.08 -39.41
CA ILE A 21 -44.27 -47.52 -39.32
C ILE A 21 -44.22 -48.95 -38.74
N GLU A 22 -44.91 -49.18 -37.63
CA GLU A 22 -44.95 -50.48 -36.96
C GLU A 22 -45.56 -51.57 -37.86
N GLY A 23 -46.71 -51.27 -38.49
CA GLY A 23 -47.36 -52.19 -39.41
C GLY A 23 -46.50 -52.50 -40.64
N TYR A 24 -45.76 -51.51 -41.16
CA TYR A 24 -44.85 -51.70 -42.29
C TYR A 24 -43.68 -52.62 -41.92
N VAL A 25 -43.07 -52.39 -40.75
CA VAL A 25 -41.97 -53.22 -40.23
C VAL A 25 -42.41 -54.65 -39.93
N LYS A 26 -43.62 -54.85 -39.40
CA LYS A 26 -44.19 -56.18 -39.13
C LYS A 26 -44.70 -56.89 -40.37
N GLY A 27 -44.84 -56.19 -41.51
CA GLY A 27 -45.36 -56.74 -42.76
C GLY A 27 -46.88 -56.95 -42.77
N GLU A 28 -47.62 -56.28 -41.87
CA GLU A 28 -49.05 -56.47 -41.65
C GLU A 28 -49.92 -55.44 -42.40
N LEU A 29 -49.31 -54.52 -43.15
CA LEU A 29 -50.04 -53.51 -43.93
C LEU A 29 -50.69 -54.09 -45.19
N SER A 30 -51.87 -53.56 -45.53
CA SER A 30 -52.51 -53.77 -46.84
C SER A 30 -51.64 -53.18 -47.96
N GLY A 31 -51.78 -53.70 -49.19
CA GLY A 31 -50.96 -53.25 -50.33
C GLY A 31 -51.03 -51.74 -50.61
N GLU A 32 -52.20 -51.13 -50.38
CA GLU A 32 -52.40 -49.68 -50.53
C GLU A 32 -51.66 -48.87 -49.44
N MET A 33 -51.73 -49.32 -48.18
CA MET A 33 -51.04 -48.67 -47.06
C MET A 33 -49.52 -48.84 -47.14
N ARG A 34 -49.07 -50.01 -47.60
CA ARG A 34 -47.66 -50.28 -47.85
C ARG A 34 -47.10 -49.35 -48.92
N PHE A 35 -47.82 -49.20 -50.04
CA PHE A 35 -47.43 -48.29 -51.11
C PHE A 35 -47.35 -46.82 -50.64
N ARG A 36 -48.30 -46.37 -49.80
CA ARG A 36 -48.24 -45.04 -49.17
C ARG A 36 -46.95 -44.85 -48.38
N VAL A 37 -46.60 -45.81 -47.54
CA VAL A 37 -45.38 -45.78 -46.72
C VAL A 37 -44.15 -45.71 -47.63
N GLU A 38 -43.99 -46.66 -48.55
CA GLU A 38 -42.85 -46.71 -49.47
C GLU A 38 -42.70 -45.40 -50.26
N ASN A 39 -43.79 -44.85 -50.78
CA ASN A 39 -43.77 -43.59 -51.52
C ASN A 39 -43.45 -42.37 -50.63
N HIS A 40 -43.81 -42.38 -49.35
CA HIS A 40 -43.44 -41.31 -48.42
C HIS A 40 -41.96 -41.37 -48.02
N LEU A 41 -41.42 -42.58 -47.84
CA LEU A 41 -40.00 -42.77 -47.46
C LEU A 41 -39.03 -42.27 -48.54
N LEU A 42 -39.46 -42.26 -49.81
CA LEU A 42 -38.67 -41.70 -50.92
C LEU A 42 -38.43 -40.18 -50.76
N ASP A 43 -39.42 -39.46 -50.22
CA ASP A 43 -39.42 -38.00 -50.15
C ASP A 43 -39.12 -37.46 -48.73
N CYS A 44 -39.04 -38.34 -47.71
CA CYS A 44 -38.88 -37.95 -46.31
C CYS A 44 -37.74 -38.72 -45.63
N PRO A 45 -36.50 -38.18 -45.66
CA PRO A 45 -35.33 -38.80 -45.03
C PRO A 45 -35.55 -39.09 -43.54
N LEU A 46 -36.26 -38.20 -42.83
CA LEU A 46 -36.54 -38.38 -41.41
C LEU A 46 -37.42 -39.61 -41.12
N CYS A 47 -38.42 -39.87 -41.98
CA CYS A 47 -39.28 -41.05 -41.83
C CYS A 47 -38.55 -42.32 -42.25
N ALA A 48 -37.64 -42.25 -43.23
CA ALA A 48 -36.75 -43.36 -43.60
C ALA A 48 -35.89 -43.80 -42.41
N ASP A 49 -35.22 -42.83 -41.77
CA ASP A 49 -34.40 -43.08 -40.58
C ASP A 49 -35.25 -43.62 -39.42
N ALA A 50 -36.48 -43.12 -39.25
CA ALA A 50 -37.39 -43.60 -38.22
C ALA A 50 -37.81 -45.06 -38.44
N VAL A 51 -38.13 -45.46 -39.67
CA VAL A 51 -38.47 -46.85 -40.01
C VAL A 51 -37.26 -47.77 -39.79
N GLU A 52 -36.06 -47.37 -40.20
CA GLU A 52 -34.83 -48.13 -39.96
C GLU A 52 -34.57 -48.31 -38.45
N GLY A 53 -34.70 -47.24 -37.67
CA GLY A 53 -34.58 -47.30 -36.21
C GLY A 53 -35.61 -48.25 -35.58
N PHE A 54 -36.85 -48.26 -36.07
CA PHE A 54 -37.91 -49.14 -35.60
C PHE A 54 -37.66 -50.62 -35.95
N GLN A 55 -37.09 -50.89 -37.12
CA GLN A 55 -36.63 -52.23 -37.52
C GLN A 55 -35.53 -52.75 -36.61
N LEU A 56 -34.52 -51.91 -36.32
CA LEU A 56 -33.41 -52.25 -35.42
C LEU A 56 -33.87 -52.49 -33.98
N ALA A 57 -34.90 -51.76 -33.53
CA ALA A 57 -35.48 -51.90 -32.20
C ALA A 57 -36.44 -53.10 -32.05
N GLY A 58 -36.65 -53.90 -33.11
CA GLY A 58 -37.49 -55.11 -33.06
C GLY A 58 -38.97 -54.84 -32.79
N GLY A 59 -39.46 -53.62 -33.06
CA GLY A 59 -40.86 -53.25 -32.86
C GLY A 59 -41.30 -53.07 -31.40
N THR A 60 -40.38 -53.01 -30.44
CA THR A 60 -40.72 -52.68 -29.04
C THR A 60 -40.08 -51.35 -28.64
N THR A 61 -40.87 -50.29 -28.63
CA THR A 61 -40.48 -48.98 -28.11
C THR A 61 -40.58 -48.96 -26.58
N ASN A 62 -39.70 -49.67 -25.87
CA ASN A 62 -39.40 -49.35 -24.46
C ASN A 62 -38.50 -48.10 -24.40
N LEU A 63 -38.88 -47.05 -25.14
CA LEU A 63 -38.27 -45.74 -25.05
C LEU A 63 -38.95 -45.03 -23.87
N PRO A 64 -38.21 -44.59 -22.84
CA PRO A 64 -38.81 -43.80 -21.77
C PRO A 64 -39.52 -42.60 -22.39
N GLU A 65 -40.76 -42.36 -21.96
CA GLU A 65 -41.62 -41.28 -22.44
C GLU A 65 -40.81 -39.98 -22.49
N PHE A 66 -40.92 -39.20 -23.57
CA PHE A 66 -40.12 -37.98 -23.75
C PHE A 66 -40.23 -37.00 -22.55
N SER A 67 -41.35 -37.09 -21.83
CA SER A 67 -41.62 -36.43 -20.54
C SER A 67 -40.57 -36.77 -19.46
N GLU A 68 -40.10 -38.01 -19.37
CA GLU A 68 -39.08 -38.47 -18.42
C GLU A 68 -37.68 -37.99 -18.81
N LEU A 69 -37.37 -38.00 -20.12
CA LEU A 69 -36.11 -37.47 -20.63
C LEU A 69 -36.02 -35.95 -20.41
N GLN A 70 -37.13 -35.23 -20.62
CA GLN A 70 -37.23 -33.81 -20.34
C GLN A 70 -37.05 -33.49 -18.85
N LYS A 71 -37.55 -34.35 -17.94
CA LYS A 71 -37.28 -34.25 -16.49
C LYS A 71 -35.81 -34.47 -16.15
N LYS A 72 -35.13 -35.42 -16.79
CA LYS A 72 -33.69 -35.66 -16.59
C LYS A 72 -32.81 -34.52 -17.13
N TRP A 73 -33.19 -33.91 -18.24
CA TRP A 73 -32.43 -32.81 -18.84
C TRP A 73 -32.69 -31.45 -18.19
N SER A 74 -33.92 -31.17 -17.76
CA SER A 74 -34.24 -29.93 -17.03
C SER A 74 -33.60 -29.86 -15.63
N GLY A 75 -33.17 -31.00 -15.07
CA GLY A 75 -32.35 -31.07 -13.87
C GLY A 75 -30.85 -30.80 -14.08
N SER A 76 -30.36 -30.84 -15.32
CA SER A 76 -28.93 -30.73 -15.65
C SER A 76 -28.50 -29.33 -16.13
N GLY A 77 -29.40 -28.34 -16.04
CA GLY A 77 -29.20 -26.95 -16.48
C GLY A 77 -28.78 -25.98 -15.38
N LYS A 78 -28.02 -26.42 -14.37
CA LYS A 78 -27.30 -25.50 -13.49
C LYS A 78 -25.82 -25.85 -13.49
N GLY A 79 -25.14 -25.36 -14.53
CA GLY A 79 -23.73 -24.99 -14.42
C GLY A 79 -23.59 -23.87 -13.39
N GLN A 80 -23.84 -24.19 -12.12
CA GLN A 80 -23.18 -23.47 -11.06
C GLN A 80 -21.71 -23.82 -11.24
N GLU A 81 -20.96 -22.93 -11.88
CA GLU A 81 -19.53 -22.85 -11.63
C GLU A 81 -19.37 -22.57 -10.13
N ALA A 82 -19.42 -23.63 -9.34
CA ALA A 82 -19.06 -23.61 -7.95
C ALA A 82 -17.56 -23.32 -7.97
N ARG A 83 -17.18 -22.03 -8.01
CA ARG A 83 -15.81 -21.62 -7.78
C ARG A 83 -15.38 -22.33 -6.50
N PRO A 84 -14.42 -23.26 -6.55
CA PRO A 84 -14.15 -24.15 -5.43
C PRO A 84 -13.92 -23.30 -4.19
N ARG A 85 -14.51 -23.69 -3.05
CA ARG A 85 -14.46 -22.96 -1.77
C ARG A 85 -13.05 -22.45 -1.43
N VAL A 86 -12.03 -23.21 -1.85
CA VAL A 86 -10.61 -22.90 -1.73
C VAL A 86 -10.23 -21.58 -2.42
N ILE A 87 -10.73 -21.29 -3.62
CA ILE A 87 -10.44 -20.02 -4.33
C ILE A 87 -11.02 -18.82 -3.57
N ARG A 88 -12.23 -18.93 -3.01
CA ARG A 88 -12.80 -17.88 -2.15
C ARG A 88 -12.00 -17.66 -0.87
N MET A 89 -11.41 -18.73 -0.33
CA MET A 89 -10.60 -18.67 0.89
C MET A 89 -9.21 -18.09 0.63
N VAL A 90 -8.56 -18.48 -0.48
CA VAL A 90 -7.28 -17.92 -0.94
C VAL A 90 -7.41 -16.43 -1.25
N MET A 91 -8.52 -15.99 -1.87
CA MET A 91 -8.77 -14.56 -2.13
C MET A 91 -8.91 -13.74 -0.85
N ARG A 92 -9.47 -14.30 0.23
CA ARG A 92 -9.55 -13.63 1.55
C ARG A 92 -8.18 -13.50 2.20
N VAL A 93 -7.37 -14.57 2.16
CA VAL A 93 -6.00 -14.56 2.69
C VAL A 93 -5.13 -13.59 1.90
N ALA A 94 -5.23 -13.57 0.57
CA ALA A 94 -4.49 -12.64 -0.28
C ALA A 94 -4.86 -11.17 0.00
N ALA A 95 -6.15 -10.86 0.22
CA ALA A 95 -6.59 -9.51 0.57
C ALA A 95 -6.00 -9.06 1.92
N ILE A 96 -5.98 -9.93 2.93
CA ILE A 96 -5.37 -9.64 4.23
C ILE A 96 -3.86 -9.42 4.07
N ALA A 97 -3.17 -10.27 3.30
CA ALA A 97 -1.74 -10.12 3.04
C ALA A 97 -1.41 -8.78 2.36
N VAL A 98 -2.23 -8.34 1.39
CA VAL A 98 -2.06 -7.03 0.74
C VAL A 98 -2.31 -5.88 1.72
N ILE A 99 -3.33 -5.96 2.57
CA ILE A 99 -3.59 -4.94 3.60
C ILE A 99 -2.45 -4.88 4.61
N VAL A 100 -1.94 -6.03 5.07
CA VAL A 100 -0.81 -6.10 6.01
C VAL A 100 0.46 -5.58 5.35
N LEU A 101 0.73 -5.93 4.09
CA LEU A 101 1.86 -5.39 3.34
C LEU A 101 1.73 -3.89 3.10
N ALA A 102 0.53 -3.38 2.78
CA ALA A 102 0.27 -1.96 2.60
C ALA A 102 0.36 -1.19 3.92
N ALA A 103 -0.13 -1.75 5.02
CA ALA A 103 0.00 -1.19 6.36
C ALA A 103 1.46 -1.20 6.82
N TYR A 104 2.20 -2.28 6.56
CA TYR A 104 3.63 -2.39 6.84
C TYR A 104 4.41 -1.35 6.02
N TRP A 105 4.14 -1.23 4.72
CA TRP A 105 4.74 -0.19 3.89
C TRP A 105 4.36 1.22 4.32
N GLY A 106 3.09 1.48 4.64
CA GLY A 106 2.65 2.79 5.12
C GLY A 106 3.28 3.17 6.47
N PHE A 107 3.38 2.21 7.39
CA PHE A 107 4.01 2.38 8.69
C PHE A 107 5.54 2.57 8.58
N PHE A 108 6.21 1.85 7.68
CA PHE A 108 7.65 2.00 7.43
C PHE A 108 8.01 3.17 6.50
N ARG A 109 7.06 3.78 5.78
CA ARG A 109 7.31 4.96 4.94
C ARG A 109 7.31 6.27 5.72
N GLN A 110 6.79 6.29 6.93
CA GLN A 110 6.84 7.47 7.78
C GLN A 110 8.19 7.47 8.49
N GLN A 111 9.22 8.03 7.82
CA GLN A 111 10.52 8.23 8.45
C GLN A 111 10.27 8.99 9.76
N SER A 112 10.61 8.36 10.90
CA SER A 112 10.27 8.94 12.20
C SER A 112 11.05 10.23 12.40
N SER A 113 10.50 11.17 13.17
CA SER A 113 11.18 12.45 13.47
C SER A 113 12.59 12.21 14.04
N ALA A 114 12.76 11.15 14.83
CA ALA A 114 14.05 10.67 15.32
C ALA A 114 15.00 10.18 14.21
N GLN A 115 14.53 9.41 13.23
CA GLN A 115 15.36 8.98 12.10
C GLN A 115 15.83 10.17 11.24
N LEU A 116 15.00 11.21 11.11
CA LEU A 116 15.39 12.45 10.44
C LEU A 116 16.43 13.23 11.25
N PHE A 117 16.31 13.26 12.58
CA PHE A 117 17.38 13.79 13.43
C PHE A 117 18.69 13.07 13.16
N ASP A 118 18.73 11.73 13.24
CA ASP A 118 19.97 10.96 13.04
C ASP A 118 20.60 11.15 11.65
N THR A 119 19.78 11.46 10.64
CA THR A 119 20.26 11.70 9.27
C THR A 119 20.92 13.08 9.10
N TYR A 120 20.43 14.09 9.81
CA TYR A 120 20.86 15.50 9.62
C TYR A 120 21.71 16.04 10.77
N TYR A 121 21.68 15.39 11.93
CA TYR A 121 22.49 15.77 13.08
C TYR A 121 23.94 15.33 12.88
N SER A 122 24.84 16.23 13.25
CA SER A 122 26.25 15.96 13.38
C SER A 122 26.78 16.78 14.54
N ALA A 123 27.60 16.16 15.39
CA ALA A 123 28.27 16.84 16.49
C ALA A 123 28.98 18.08 15.93
N TYR A 124 28.71 19.24 16.54
CA TYR A 124 29.29 20.49 16.08
C TYR A 124 30.77 20.52 16.46
N GLN A 125 31.66 20.74 15.51
CA GLN A 125 33.08 20.91 15.80
C GLN A 125 33.34 22.32 16.30
N LEU A 126 34.24 22.44 17.28
CA LEU A 126 34.65 23.72 17.81
C LEU A 126 35.26 24.60 16.70
N ASP A 127 34.65 25.76 16.48
CA ASP A 127 35.04 26.70 15.42
C ASP A 127 35.81 27.92 15.94
N ILE A 128 36.26 27.87 17.19
CA ILE A 128 36.95 28.95 17.88
C ILE A 128 38.39 28.52 18.21
N PRO A 129 39.41 29.34 17.90
CA PRO A 129 40.77 29.07 18.35
C PRO A 129 40.91 29.28 19.86
N VAL A 130 40.84 28.20 20.64
CA VAL A 130 40.96 28.21 22.11
C VAL A 130 42.38 28.43 22.64
N ASN A 131 43.35 28.65 21.75
CA ASN A 131 44.78 28.72 22.06
C ASN A 131 45.26 30.16 22.35
N MET A 132 44.38 31.16 22.29
CA MET A 132 44.74 32.57 22.47
C MET A 132 44.59 32.99 23.94
N ARG A 133 45.64 33.64 24.49
CA ARG A 133 45.58 34.25 25.83
C ARG A 133 44.43 35.25 25.90
N SER A 134 43.59 35.12 26.92
CA SER A 134 42.42 35.95 27.17
C SER A 134 42.79 37.44 27.23
N VAL A 135 42.16 38.25 26.39
CA VAL A 135 42.08 39.70 26.56
C VAL A 135 40.83 39.98 27.39
N GLU A 136 40.92 40.76 28.46
CA GLU A 136 39.79 41.09 29.34
C GLU A 136 38.77 42.02 28.65
N THR A 137 37.90 41.44 27.81
CA THR A 137 36.74 42.11 27.21
C THR A 137 35.48 41.28 27.43
N PRO A 138 34.29 41.88 27.52
CA PRO A 138 33.03 41.13 27.48
C PRO A 138 32.95 40.23 26.24
N GLY A 139 32.67 38.94 26.41
CA GLY A 139 32.75 37.94 25.34
C GLY A 139 34.14 37.35 25.10
N ALA A 140 35.13 37.70 25.93
CA ALA A 140 36.42 37.02 25.93
C ALA A 140 36.30 35.60 26.47
N LEU A 141 37.17 34.74 25.96
CA LEU A 141 37.36 33.39 26.44
C LEU A 141 38.02 33.45 27.83
N THR A 142 37.22 33.36 28.90
CA THR A 142 37.74 33.18 30.26
C THR A 142 38.46 31.83 30.37
N PRO A 143 39.40 31.68 31.32
CA PRO A 143 40.05 30.38 31.54
C PRO A 143 39.04 29.24 31.78
N SER A 144 37.97 29.51 32.54
CA SER A 144 36.88 28.57 32.81
C SER A 144 36.15 28.13 31.52
N LEU A 145 35.88 29.06 30.60
CA LEU A 145 35.27 28.79 29.32
C LEU A 145 36.20 28.00 28.38
N VAL A 146 37.50 28.33 28.38
CA VAL A 146 38.50 27.60 27.59
C VAL A 146 38.59 26.15 28.03
N GLU A 147 38.66 25.87 29.33
CA GLU A 147 38.65 24.50 29.87
C GLU A 147 37.39 23.74 29.42
N ALA A 148 36.22 24.37 29.51
CA ALA A 148 34.96 23.74 29.10
C ALA A 148 34.93 23.38 27.60
N LEU A 149 35.44 24.27 26.75
CA LEU A 149 35.52 24.06 25.30
C LEU A 149 36.56 23.01 24.93
N GLN A 150 37.68 22.90 25.66
CA GLN A 150 38.68 21.85 25.44
C GLN A 150 38.14 20.46 25.77
N GLU A 151 37.39 20.32 26.87
CA GLU A 151 36.73 19.06 27.21
C GLU A 151 35.63 18.72 26.19
N TYR A 152 34.91 19.72 25.67
CA TYR A 152 33.94 19.54 24.59
C TYR A 152 34.60 19.00 23.32
N ASP A 153 35.69 19.64 22.89
CA ASP A 153 36.45 19.26 21.69
C ASP A 153 37.08 17.87 21.82
N SER A 154 37.44 17.48 23.04
CA SER A 154 37.95 16.13 23.36
C SER A 154 36.86 15.06 23.43
N GLY A 155 35.57 15.44 23.31
CA GLY A 155 34.43 14.53 23.41
C GLY A 155 34.04 14.14 24.85
N HIS A 156 34.65 14.75 25.87
CA HIS A 156 34.32 14.53 27.27
C HIS A 156 33.11 15.37 27.69
N TYR A 157 31.95 15.11 27.07
CA TYR A 157 30.78 15.97 27.19
C TYR A 157 30.27 16.12 28.63
N GLU A 158 30.27 15.05 29.43
CA GLU A 158 29.88 15.09 30.86
C GLU A 158 30.78 16.03 31.69
N THR A 159 32.09 15.93 31.51
CA THR A 159 33.07 16.81 32.18
C THR A 159 32.93 18.24 31.68
N SER A 160 32.72 18.41 30.36
CA SER A 160 32.49 19.71 29.73
C SER A 160 31.26 20.42 30.30
N LEU A 161 30.14 19.70 30.54
CA LEU A 161 28.94 20.27 31.16
C LEU A 161 29.20 20.86 32.55
N THR A 162 30.00 20.16 33.36
CA THR A 162 30.41 20.63 34.69
C THR A 162 31.24 21.92 34.58
N ARG A 163 32.18 21.97 33.63
CA ARG A 163 33.02 23.16 33.38
C ARG A 163 32.21 24.34 32.83
N PHE A 164 31.25 24.09 31.95
CA PHE A 164 30.34 25.12 31.47
C PHE A 164 29.48 25.72 32.58
N GLN A 165 29.12 24.94 33.61
CA GLN A 165 28.40 25.49 34.76
C GLN A 165 29.25 26.52 35.52
N THR A 166 30.55 26.27 35.65
CA THR A 166 31.49 27.26 36.20
C THR A 166 31.59 28.49 35.29
N ALA A 167 31.79 28.32 33.99
CA ALA A 167 31.90 29.43 33.04
C ALA A 167 30.63 30.32 33.02
N LEU A 168 29.44 29.71 33.08
CA LEU A 168 28.16 30.42 33.12
C LEU A 168 27.86 31.05 34.48
N SER A 169 28.53 30.63 35.55
CA SER A 169 28.44 31.31 36.85
C SER A 169 29.22 32.63 36.86
N GLU A 170 30.29 32.72 36.06
CA GLU A 170 31.09 33.93 35.87
C GLU A 170 30.43 34.90 34.89
N ASP A 171 29.91 34.37 33.77
CA ASP A 171 29.18 35.14 32.76
C ASP A 171 27.91 34.39 32.31
N PRO A 172 26.77 34.58 33.00
CA PRO A 172 25.49 33.96 32.65
C PRO A 172 24.93 34.39 31.29
N GLY A 173 25.52 35.43 30.69
CA GLY A 173 25.17 36.00 29.40
C GLY A 173 25.95 35.42 28.22
N ASN A 174 26.98 34.62 28.49
CA ASN A 174 27.95 34.22 27.47
C ASN A 174 27.33 33.30 26.41
N GLU A 175 27.11 33.82 25.20
CA GLU A 175 26.48 33.09 24.10
C GLU A 175 27.27 31.83 23.71
N ILE A 176 28.60 31.87 23.75
CA ILE A 176 29.46 30.73 23.44
C ILE A 176 29.23 29.61 24.47
N ALA A 177 29.30 29.95 25.75
CA ALA A 177 29.10 28.98 26.83
C ALA A 177 27.69 28.36 26.77
N ILE A 178 26.65 29.17 26.58
CA ILE A 178 25.27 28.68 26.46
C ILE A 178 25.12 27.75 25.25
N PHE A 179 25.67 28.14 24.09
CA PHE A 179 25.55 27.37 22.86
C PHE A 179 26.24 26.01 22.98
N TYR A 180 27.52 25.98 23.37
CA TYR A 180 28.27 24.73 23.45
C TYR A 180 27.82 23.84 24.61
N GLN A 181 27.38 24.39 25.75
CA GLN A 181 26.76 23.60 26.81
C GLN A 181 25.48 22.92 26.31
N SER A 182 24.63 23.65 25.59
CA SER A 182 23.43 23.08 24.99
C SER A 182 23.74 21.94 24.03
N LEU A 183 24.80 22.06 23.22
CA LEU A 183 25.22 20.97 22.34
C LEU A 183 25.75 19.78 23.14
N ALA A 184 26.58 20.00 24.16
CA ALA A 184 27.06 18.94 25.04
C ALA A 184 25.90 18.17 25.71
N LYS A 185 24.82 18.86 26.09
CA LYS A 185 23.60 18.23 26.60
C LYS A 185 22.98 17.25 25.60
N ILE A 186 22.94 17.61 24.31
CA ILE A 186 22.44 16.69 23.26
C ILE A 186 23.31 15.44 23.17
N GLU A 187 24.63 15.59 23.28
CA GLU A 187 25.59 14.48 23.16
C GLU A 187 25.51 13.50 24.34
N VAL A 188 25.23 13.98 25.56
CA VAL A 188 24.99 13.10 26.73
C VAL A 188 23.56 12.54 26.76
N GLY A 189 22.69 12.95 25.84
CA GLY A 189 21.30 12.50 25.75
C GLY A 189 20.29 13.33 26.53
N ASP A 190 20.70 14.42 27.20
CA ASP A 190 19.81 15.44 27.78
C ASP A 190 19.26 16.36 26.68
N VAL A 191 18.43 15.78 25.81
CA VAL A 191 17.88 16.48 24.66
C VAL A 191 16.89 17.56 25.11
N GLU A 192 16.01 17.27 26.07
CA GLU A 192 15.08 18.26 26.61
C GLU A 192 15.80 19.44 27.26
N GLY A 193 16.82 19.18 28.09
CA GLY A 193 17.56 20.22 28.79
C GLY A 193 18.41 21.11 27.88
N SER A 194 18.64 20.72 26.62
CA SER A 194 19.35 21.54 25.63
C SER A 194 18.50 22.68 25.05
N VAL A 195 17.17 22.55 25.07
CA VAL A 195 16.22 23.39 24.33
C VAL A 195 16.29 24.86 24.76
N GLU A 196 16.28 25.12 26.08
CA GLU A 196 16.25 26.48 26.61
C GLU A 196 17.48 27.30 26.18
N GLY A 197 18.68 26.72 26.30
CA GLY A 197 19.92 27.39 25.90
C GLY A 197 19.98 27.66 24.39
N LEU A 198 19.54 26.69 23.57
CA LEU A 198 19.49 26.87 22.12
C LEU A 198 18.44 27.91 21.70
N GLN A 199 17.27 27.93 22.34
CA GLN A 199 16.26 28.97 22.13
C GLN A 199 16.80 30.36 22.44
N ARG A 200 17.52 30.49 23.57
CA ARG A 200 18.13 31.76 23.98
C ARG A 200 19.14 32.26 22.95
N VAL A 201 20.03 31.39 22.47
CA VAL A 201 21.03 31.74 21.45
C VAL A 201 20.37 32.02 20.10
N ALA A 202 19.41 31.20 19.67
CA ALA A 202 18.67 31.37 18.41
C ALA A 202 17.81 32.64 18.37
N GLY A 203 17.32 33.09 19.52
CA GLY A 203 16.58 34.34 19.69
C GLY A 203 17.47 35.60 19.69
N GLY A 204 18.78 35.44 19.90
CA GLY A 204 19.74 36.54 19.98
C GLY A 204 20.07 37.19 18.63
N THR A 205 21.08 38.06 18.65
CA THR A 205 21.66 38.75 17.48
C THR A 205 23.10 38.35 17.21
N GLY A 206 23.65 37.42 17.98
CA GLY A 206 25.04 37.03 17.89
C GLY A 206 25.35 36.02 16.78
N ILE A 207 26.64 35.68 16.69
CA ILE A 207 27.18 34.90 15.57
C ILE A 207 26.73 33.42 15.59
N TYR A 208 26.23 32.93 16.73
CA TYR A 208 25.73 31.56 16.87
C TYR A 208 24.23 31.44 16.61
N LYS A 209 23.51 32.55 16.42
CA LYS A 209 22.07 32.58 16.18
C LYS A 209 21.58 31.57 15.14
N ASP A 210 22.19 31.56 13.95
CA ASP A 210 21.74 30.70 12.85
C ASP A 210 22.14 29.24 13.09
N LYS A 211 23.30 29.00 13.71
CA LYS A 211 23.74 27.66 14.13
C LYS A 211 22.80 27.09 15.19
N ALA A 212 22.49 27.87 16.22
CA ALA A 212 21.52 27.51 17.26
C ALA A 212 20.13 27.28 16.68
N SER A 213 19.69 28.09 15.71
CA SER A 213 18.40 27.87 15.03
C SER A 213 18.37 26.52 14.31
N TRP A 214 19.46 26.14 13.63
CA TRP A 214 19.59 24.83 13.00
C TRP A 214 19.55 23.71 14.05
N TYR A 215 20.41 23.75 15.06
CA TYR A 215 20.49 22.70 16.07
C TYR A 215 19.20 22.57 16.90
N LEU A 216 18.57 23.68 17.27
CA LEU A 216 17.26 23.68 17.95
C LEU A 216 16.19 23.00 17.10
N SER A 217 16.20 23.23 15.79
CA SER A 217 15.22 22.60 14.90
C SER A 217 15.39 21.09 14.84
N LEU A 218 16.63 20.60 14.89
CA LEU A 218 16.94 19.18 15.00
C LEU A 218 16.52 18.65 16.38
N THR A 219 16.83 19.35 17.46
CA THR A 219 16.39 18.99 18.82
C THR A 219 14.87 18.81 18.88
N TYR A 220 14.09 19.71 18.28
CA TYR A 220 12.64 19.55 18.18
C TYR A 220 12.20 18.32 17.39
N LEU A 221 12.92 17.93 16.32
CA LEU A 221 12.63 16.67 15.63
C LEU A 221 12.90 15.46 16.51
N LYS A 222 13.98 15.48 17.29
CA LYS A 222 14.29 14.39 18.23
C LYS A 222 13.24 14.25 19.33
N LEU A 223 12.66 15.36 19.77
CA LEU A 223 11.57 15.42 20.76
C LEU A 223 10.17 15.22 20.14
N ASP A 224 10.07 14.86 18.86
CA ASP A 224 8.83 14.70 18.10
C ASP A 224 7.95 15.98 18.03
N GLU A 225 8.53 17.15 18.31
CA GLU A 225 7.88 18.46 18.19
C GLU A 225 7.93 18.99 16.74
N LYS A 226 7.39 18.20 15.81
CA LYS A 226 7.52 18.38 14.35
C LYS A 226 7.08 19.77 13.85
N GLU A 227 6.03 20.35 14.41
CA GLU A 227 5.54 21.67 13.98
C GLU A 227 6.49 22.81 14.36
N LYS A 228 7.06 22.77 15.57
CA LYS A 228 8.09 23.75 15.98
C LYS A 228 9.36 23.60 15.14
N ALA A 229 9.76 22.35 14.84
CA ALA A 229 10.88 22.08 13.95
C ALA A 229 10.65 22.69 12.56
N LYS A 230 9.48 22.46 11.95
CA LYS A 230 9.13 23.02 10.64
C LYS A 230 9.17 24.56 10.63
N GLU A 231 8.57 25.20 11.63
CA GLU A 231 8.56 26.67 11.72
C GLU A 231 9.99 27.22 11.76
N LEU A 232 10.84 26.61 12.58
CA LEU A 232 12.22 27.05 12.74
C LEU A 232 13.07 26.74 11.50
N LEU A 233 12.90 25.56 10.89
CA LEU A 233 13.57 25.19 9.64
C LEU A 233 13.20 26.14 8.49
N GLN A 234 11.95 26.61 8.43
CA GLN A 234 11.54 27.61 7.44
C GLN A 234 12.33 28.90 7.62
N LYS A 235 12.46 29.38 8.86
CA LYS A 235 13.30 30.56 9.19
C LYS A 235 14.76 30.35 8.81
N VAL A 236 15.33 29.16 9.05
CA VAL A 236 16.72 28.83 8.69
C VAL A 236 16.90 28.79 7.16
N ALA A 237 15.95 28.20 6.44
CA ALA A 237 15.97 28.15 4.97
C ALA A 237 15.95 29.55 4.36
N ASP A 238 15.10 30.45 4.88
CA ASP A 238 14.87 31.79 4.33
C ASP A 238 16.06 32.74 4.54
N ARG A 239 16.81 32.61 5.64
CA ARG A 239 17.95 33.49 5.98
C ARG A 239 19.19 33.31 5.08
N ARG A 240 19.23 32.26 4.25
CA ARG A 240 20.42 31.88 3.44
C ARG A 240 21.73 31.78 4.24
N GLY A 241 21.62 31.48 5.54
CA GLY A 241 22.75 31.35 6.46
C GLY A 241 23.25 29.90 6.58
N PHE A 242 23.82 29.58 7.75
CA PHE A 242 24.29 28.23 8.08
C PHE A 242 23.19 27.19 7.83
N LYS A 243 23.53 26.12 7.07
CA LYS A 243 22.64 24.97 6.78
C LYS A 243 21.29 25.31 6.11
N SER A 244 21.16 26.46 5.44
CA SER A 244 19.94 26.85 4.72
C SER A 244 19.50 25.84 3.64
N ALA A 245 20.44 25.26 2.90
CA ALA A 245 20.15 24.28 1.86
C ALA A 245 19.66 22.95 2.47
N GLU A 246 20.29 22.51 3.55
CA GLU A 246 19.89 21.33 4.31
C GLU A 246 18.53 21.52 4.97
N ALA A 247 18.23 22.70 5.54
CA ALA A 247 16.92 23.03 6.07
C ALA A 247 15.82 22.93 5.01
N SER A 248 16.09 23.42 3.80
CA SER A 248 15.16 23.30 2.67
C SER A 248 14.92 21.84 2.25
N LYS A 249 15.94 20.98 2.32
CA LYS A 249 15.81 19.54 2.04
C LYS A 249 15.00 18.84 3.13
N LEU A 250 15.32 19.10 4.39
CA LEU A 250 14.65 18.53 5.55
C LEU A 250 13.16 18.92 5.59
N LEU A 251 12.83 20.19 5.30
CA LEU A 251 11.44 20.64 5.17
C LEU A 251 10.63 19.85 4.14
N LYS A 252 11.24 19.45 3.01
CA LYS A 252 10.56 18.65 1.99
C LYS A 252 10.26 17.23 2.47
N GLN A 253 11.08 16.68 3.36
CA GLN A 253 10.87 15.36 3.97
C GLN A 253 9.85 15.38 5.11
N LEU A 254 9.61 16.56 5.71
CA LEU A 254 8.63 16.75 6.79
C LEU A 254 7.21 17.05 6.29
N LYS A 255 7.03 17.33 5.00
CA LYS A 255 5.72 17.52 4.33
C LYS A 255 5.05 16.19 4.08
#